data_AF-A0A166V2N0-F1
#
_entry.id   AF-A0A166V2N0-F1
#
_cell.length_a   1.000
_cell.length_b   1.000
_cell.length_c   1.000
_cell.angle_alpha   90.00
_cell.angle_beta   90.00
_cell.angle_gamma   90.00
#
_symmetry.space_group_name_H-M   'P 1'
#
loop_
_entity.id
_entity.type
_entity.pdbx_description
1 polymer ?
#
loop_
_entity_poly.entity_id
_entity_poly.type
_entity_poly.pdbx_seq_one_letter_code
_entity_poly.pdbx_strand_id
1 'polypeptide(L)'
;MVMKSIIFILSLFISFSSASSVEITTANQTVKEQKIKSDLLSLHKQYDLTSWLYTKEVLIDENAKVPFSHPVITMSTQKKYLEDRVKLLSTYLHEQFHWHVIVNGKPNIEEFQARIKQDFPTVKVGFPHGSRDEGSTLSHIIVCYLEYIALAELVGEEKARQNLSSNGYYKWVYATVLDPANKEKLDKLLSEFGLEFRETKRK
;
A
#
# COMPACT_ATOMS: atom_id res chain seq x y z
N MET A 1 22.55 -62.50 24.94
CA MET A 1 21.58 -61.86 24.01
C MET A 1 21.16 -60.54 24.66
N VAL A 2 21.76 -59.43 24.25
CA VAL A 2 21.53 -58.10 24.86
C VAL A 2 20.56 -57.33 23.99
N MET A 3 19.38 -57.03 24.52
CA MET A 3 18.32 -56.29 23.84
C MET A 3 18.64 -54.79 23.93
N LYS A 4 19.02 -54.17 22.80
CA LYS A 4 19.27 -52.72 22.73
C LYS A 4 17.95 -51.99 22.57
N SER A 5 17.55 -51.24 23.59
CA SER A 5 16.44 -50.29 23.51
C SER A 5 16.83 -49.11 22.61
N ILE A 6 16.06 -48.89 21.55
CA ILE A 6 16.17 -47.71 20.69
C ILE A 6 15.21 -46.65 21.23
N ILE A 7 15.76 -45.57 21.78
CA ILE A 7 14.99 -44.38 22.17
C ILE A 7 14.86 -43.49 20.94
N PHE A 8 13.65 -43.34 20.42
CA PHE A 8 13.32 -42.37 19.37
C PHE A 8 13.08 -41.02 20.04
N ILE A 9 14.04 -40.09 19.90
CA ILE A 9 13.86 -38.68 20.30
C ILE A 9 13.19 -37.96 19.14
N LEU A 10 11.91 -37.66 19.29
CA LEU A 10 11.14 -36.86 18.34
C LEU A 10 11.45 -35.37 18.61
N SER A 11 12.44 -34.82 17.91
CA SER A 11 12.76 -33.39 17.96
C SER A 11 11.66 -32.59 17.26
N LEU A 12 10.79 -31.95 18.05
CA LEU A 12 9.78 -31.02 17.56
C LEU A 12 10.48 -29.71 17.14
N PHE A 13 10.68 -29.51 15.84
CA PHE A 13 11.12 -28.21 15.32
C PHE A 13 9.95 -27.22 15.44
N ILE A 14 9.97 -26.41 16.48
CA ILE A 14 9.11 -25.22 16.56
C ILE A 14 9.75 -24.17 15.66
N SER A 15 9.27 -24.08 14.42
CA SER A 15 9.59 -22.97 13.53
C SER A 15 8.98 -21.69 14.10
N PHE A 16 9.79 -20.87 14.74
CA PHE A 16 9.42 -19.48 15.02
C PHE A 16 9.42 -18.73 13.69
N SER A 17 8.26 -18.60 13.05
CA SER A 17 8.08 -17.58 12.01
C SER A 17 8.13 -16.21 12.67
N SER A 18 9.30 -15.58 12.67
CA SER A 18 9.40 -14.13 12.83
C SER A 18 8.79 -13.49 11.59
N ALA A 19 7.46 -13.42 11.53
CA ALA A 19 6.82 -12.42 10.70
C ALA A 19 7.37 -11.08 11.20
N SER A 20 8.18 -10.41 10.37
CA SER A 20 8.72 -9.09 10.68
C SER A 20 7.54 -8.13 10.83
N SER A 21 7.01 -7.99 12.04
CA SER A 21 5.91 -7.09 12.33
C SER A 21 6.37 -5.66 12.13
N VAL A 22 5.61 -4.87 11.38
CA VAL A 22 5.85 -3.43 11.26
C VAL A 22 5.74 -2.78 12.64
N GLU A 23 6.77 -2.03 13.02
CA GLU A 23 6.75 -1.23 14.24
C GLU A 23 5.95 0.05 13.99
N ILE A 24 4.88 0.24 14.77
CA ILE A 24 4.03 1.44 14.69
C ILE A 24 4.23 2.26 15.96
N THR A 25 4.80 3.46 15.82
CA THR A 25 5.11 4.38 16.92
C THR A 25 4.29 5.67 16.82
N THR A 26 4.27 6.46 17.89
CA THR A 26 3.55 7.74 17.97
C THR A 26 4.54 8.84 18.29
N ALA A 27 4.49 9.97 17.57
CA ALA A 27 5.43 11.07 17.75
C ALA A 27 5.26 11.77 19.12
N ASN A 28 4.02 11.98 19.54
CA ASN A 28 3.65 12.80 20.70
C ASN A 28 2.78 12.03 21.73
N GLN A 29 2.39 10.79 21.43
CA GLN A 29 1.56 9.92 22.28
C GLN A 29 0.16 10.47 22.55
N THR A 30 -0.36 11.36 21.70
CA THR A 30 -1.67 11.96 21.94
C THR A 30 -2.80 10.95 21.75
N VAL A 31 -3.97 11.26 22.30
CA VAL A 31 -5.16 10.39 22.18
C VAL A 31 -5.47 10.02 20.73
N LYS A 32 -5.30 10.98 19.80
CA LYS A 32 -5.53 10.74 18.37
C LYS A 32 -4.48 9.83 17.76
N GLU A 33 -3.20 10.05 18.08
CA GLU A 33 -2.12 9.20 17.58
C GLU A 33 -2.26 7.76 18.08
N GLN A 34 -2.53 7.60 19.39
CA GLN A 34 -2.75 6.29 20.00
C GLN A 34 -3.94 5.56 19.39
N LYS A 35 -5.01 6.29 19.06
CA LYS A 35 -6.17 5.72 18.35
C LYS A 35 -5.78 5.21 16.96
N ILE A 36 -5.11 6.01 16.12
CA ILE A 36 -4.68 5.57 14.78
C ILE A 36 -3.71 4.38 14.89
N LYS A 37 -2.75 4.42 15.82
CA LYS A 37 -1.85 3.29 16.09
C LYS A 37 -2.63 2.02 16.43
N SER A 38 -3.58 2.11 17.36
CA SER A 38 -4.43 0.97 17.76
C SER A 38 -5.26 0.45 16.58
N ASP A 39 -5.85 1.34 15.77
CA ASP A 39 -6.65 0.96 14.62
C ASP A 39 -5.81 0.27 13.54
N LEU A 40 -4.59 0.76 13.25
CA LEU A 40 -3.66 0.11 12.33
C LEU A 40 -3.21 -1.27 12.83
N LEU A 41 -2.85 -1.38 14.11
CA LEU A 41 -2.51 -2.68 14.71
C LEU A 41 -3.69 -3.66 14.65
N SER A 42 -4.93 -3.17 14.80
CA SER A 42 -6.12 -3.99 14.62
C SER A 42 -6.34 -4.38 13.15
N LEU A 43 -6.05 -3.50 12.18
CA LEU A 43 -6.14 -3.80 10.75
C LEU A 43 -5.11 -4.87 10.34
N HIS A 44 -3.87 -4.81 10.85
CA HIS A 44 -2.85 -5.85 10.67
C HIS A 44 -3.25 -7.22 11.23
N LYS A 45 -4.10 -7.25 12.26
CA LYS A 45 -4.67 -8.51 12.79
C LYS A 45 -5.88 -8.99 11.99
N GLN A 46 -6.66 -8.06 11.46
CA GLN A 46 -7.88 -8.35 10.73
C GLN A 46 -7.61 -8.84 9.30
N TYR A 47 -6.56 -8.31 8.68
CA TYR A 47 -6.18 -8.60 7.30
C TYR A 47 -4.76 -9.14 7.26
N ASP A 48 -4.51 -10.12 6.39
CA ASP A 48 -3.15 -10.52 6.07
C ASP A 48 -2.53 -9.48 5.14
N LEU A 49 -1.69 -8.61 5.69
CA LEU A 49 -1.08 -7.51 4.94
C LEU A 49 0.32 -7.84 4.41
N THR A 50 0.86 -9.03 4.67
CA THR A 50 2.31 -9.30 4.50
C THR A 50 2.84 -9.03 3.09
N SER A 51 2.00 -9.22 2.07
CA SER A 51 2.35 -8.99 0.65
C SER A 51 2.47 -7.51 0.28
N TRP A 52 2.07 -6.60 1.17
CA TRP A 52 2.04 -5.15 0.92
C TRP A 52 2.82 -4.35 1.98
N LEU A 53 3.71 -5.00 2.73
CA LEU A 53 4.59 -4.35 3.71
C LEU A 53 5.99 -4.18 3.12
N TYR A 54 6.35 -2.93 2.82
CA TYR A 54 7.65 -2.56 2.24
C TYR A 54 8.51 -1.73 3.19
N THR A 55 7.97 -1.36 4.36
CA THR A 55 8.70 -0.70 5.45
C THR A 55 8.68 -1.54 6.72
N LYS A 56 9.62 -1.26 7.62
CA LYS A 56 9.64 -1.85 8.97
C LYS A 56 9.06 -0.92 10.03
N GLU A 57 8.99 0.37 9.74
CA GLU A 57 8.62 1.41 10.68
C GLU A 57 7.51 2.29 10.10
N VAL A 58 6.60 2.71 10.97
CA VAL A 58 5.52 3.65 10.69
C VAL A 58 5.38 4.58 11.88
N LEU A 59 5.37 5.88 11.62
CA LEU A 59 5.13 6.92 12.61
C LEU A 59 3.69 7.42 12.49
N ILE A 60 3.04 7.65 13.63
CA ILE A 60 1.80 8.42 13.69
C ILE A 60 2.13 9.79 14.28
N ASP A 61 1.84 10.86 13.54
CA ASP A 61 2.10 12.24 13.95
C ASP A 61 0.86 13.10 13.74
N GLU A 62 0.33 13.67 14.82
CA GLU A 62 -0.83 14.57 14.74
C GLU A 62 -0.53 15.92 14.08
N ASN A 63 0.73 16.33 14.03
CA ASN A 63 1.15 17.58 13.40
C ASN A 63 1.34 17.41 11.88
N ALA A 64 1.42 16.17 11.39
CA ALA A 64 1.46 15.89 9.96
C ALA A 64 0.17 16.34 9.29
N LYS A 65 0.27 17.28 8.34
CA LYS A 65 -0.91 17.80 7.63
C LYS A 65 -1.59 16.74 6.78
N VAL A 66 -0.82 15.86 6.14
CA VAL A 66 -1.26 14.74 5.30
C VAL A 66 -0.32 13.55 5.55
N PRO A 67 -0.75 12.31 5.28
CA PRO A 67 0.18 11.19 5.26
C PRO A 67 1.23 11.35 4.17
N PHE A 68 2.40 10.77 4.39
CA PHE A 68 3.50 10.72 3.43
C PHE A 68 4.43 9.54 3.73
N SER A 69 5.12 9.06 2.70
CA SER A 69 5.92 7.84 2.77
C SER A 69 7.37 8.03 3.23
N HIS A 70 7.97 9.22 3.04
CA HIS A 70 9.41 9.43 3.19
C HIS A 70 9.78 10.45 4.27
N PRO A 71 10.89 10.25 5.00
CA PRO A 71 11.81 9.10 4.96
C PRO A 71 11.29 7.87 5.70
N VAL A 72 10.21 8.02 6.47
CA VAL A 72 9.47 6.95 7.14
C VAL A 72 7.99 7.22 6.88
N ILE A 73 7.19 6.17 6.68
CA ILE A 73 5.75 6.34 6.51
C ILE A 73 5.20 7.02 7.75
N THR A 74 4.64 8.21 7.54
CA THR A 74 4.04 9.02 8.57
C THR A 74 2.56 9.15 8.28
N MET A 75 1.73 8.60 9.16
CA MET A 75 0.28 8.73 9.09
C MET A 75 -0.17 9.91 9.93
N SER A 76 -1.07 10.73 9.39
CA SER A 76 -1.66 11.84 10.14
C SER A 76 -2.93 11.43 10.89
N THR A 77 -3.40 12.31 11.77
CA THR A 77 -4.60 12.09 12.60
C THR A 77 -5.82 12.86 12.12
N GLN A 78 -5.92 13.13 10.81
CA GLN A 78 -7.09 13.80 10.24
C GLN A 78 -8.39 13.05 10.57
N LYS A 79 -9.48 13.81 10.75
CA LYS A 79 -10.81 13.30 11.15
C LYS A 79 -11.26 12.07 10.35
N LYS A 80 -11.09 12.09 9.01
CA LYS A 80 -11.46 10.96 8.14
C LYS A 80 -10.78 9.64 8.50
N TYR A 81 -9.54 9.66 8.99
CA TYR A 81 -8.82 8.44 9.37
C TYR A 81 -9.21 7.94 10.76
N LEU A 82 -9.64 8.85 11.64
CA LEU A 82 -10.14 8.50 12.97
C LEU A 82 -11.54 7.86 12.90
N GLU A 83 -12.34 8.26 11.93
CA GLU A 83 -13.76 7.85 11.79
C GLU A 83 -13.98 6.72 10.79
N ASP A 84 -13.07 6.53 9.83
CA ASP A 84 -13.20 5.51 8.78
C ASP A 84 -11.94 4.64 8.67
N ARG A 85 -12.05 3.40 9.15
CA ARG A 85 -10.97 2.40 9.12
C ARG A 85 -10.60 1.96 7.70
N VAL A 86 -11.52 2.01 6.74
CA VAL A 86 -11.20 1.69 5.34
C VAL A 86 -10.41 2.84 4.73
N LYS A 87 -10.74 4.08 5.05
CA LYS A 87 -9.93 5.24 4.65
C LYS A 87 -8.51 5.16 5.21
N LEU A 88 -8.39 4.81 6.49
CA LEU A 88 -7.08 4.61 7.14
C LEU A 88 -6.28 3.49 6.46
N LEU A 89 -6.89 2.33 6.22
CA LEU A 89 -6.24 1.20 5.54
C LEU A 89 -5.78 1.57 4.12
N SER A 90 -6.67 2.20 3.34
CA SER A 90 -6.40 2.66 1.97
C SER A 90 -5.18 3.56 1.92
N THR A 91 -5.14 4.60 2.77
CA THR A 91 -4.03 5.54 2.78
C THR A 91 -2.75 4.90 3.34
N TYR A 92 -2.84 3.98 4.30
CA TYR A 92 -1.66 3.24 4.74
C TYR A 92 -1.04 2.41 3.60
N LEU A 93 -1.87 1.70 2.83
CA LEU A 93 -1.43 0.95 1.64
C LEU A 93 -0.86 1.88 0.56
N HIS A 94 -1.47 3.04 0.34
CA HIS A 94 -0.96 4.07 -0.58
C HIS A 94 0.50 4.44 -0.25
N GLU A 95 0.78 4.73 1.01
CA GLU A 95 2.15 5.06 1.44
C GLU A 95 3.11 3.86 1.35
N GLN A 96 2.64 2.64 1.58
CA GLN A 96 3.42 1.42 1.33
C GLN A 96 3.77 1.26 -0.16
N PHE A 97 2.86 1.61 -1.07
CA PHE A 97 3.11 1.49 -2.51
C PHE A 97 4.05 2.55 -3.08
N HIS A 98 4.18 3.70 -2.43
CA HIS A 98 5.31 4.58 -2.72
C HIS A 98 6.65 3.89 -2.47
N TRP A 99 6.80 3.12 -1.38
CA TRP A 99 8.00 2.32 -1.13
C TRP A 99 8.15 1.16 -2.09
N HIS A 100 7.07 0.45 -2.43
CA HIS A 100 7.11 -0.64 -3.41
C HIS A 100 7.70 -0.19 -4.75
N VAL A 101 7.24 0.97 -5.27
CA VAL A 101 7.74 1.54 -6.52
C VAL A 101 9.24 1.82 -6.45
N ILE A 102 9.76 2.25 -5.30
CA ILE A 102 11.17 2.57 -5.12
C ILE A 102 12.03 1.31 -4.93
N VAL A 103 11.55 0.35 -4.15
CA VAL A 103 12.32 -0.85 -3.77
C VAL A 103 12.33 -1.90 -4.88
N ASN A 104 11.20 -2.07 -5.57
CA ASN A 104 11.00 -3.16 -6.53
C ASN A 104 10.82 -2.67 -7.99
N GLY A 105 10.60 -1.38 -8.20
CA GLY A 105 10.43 -0.82 -9.55
C GLY A 105 11.70 -0.95 -10.38
N LYS A 106 11.56 -1.47 -11.60
CA LYS A 106 12.70 -1.67 -12.52
C LYS A 106 13.22 -0.37 -13.17
N PRO A 107 12.37 0.52 -13.71
CA PRO A 107 12.84 1.72 -14.41
C PRO A 107 13.25 2.82 -13.43
N ASN A 108 14.08 3.76 -13.90
CA ASN A 108 14.25 5.02 -13.19
C ASN A 108 12.98 5.90 -13.29
N ILE A 109 12.90 6.97 -12.51
CA ILE A 109 11.69 7.78 -12.39
C ILE A 109 11.32 8.46 -13.72
N GLU A 110 12.30 8.89 -14.52
CA GLU A 110 12.06 9.53 -15.82
C GLU A 110 11.48 8.55 -16.85
N GLU A 111 12.07 7.35 -16.95
CA GLU A 111 11.57 6.26 -17.81
C GLU A 111 10.18 5.82 -17.40
N PHE A 112 9.95 5.68 -16.09
CA PHE A 112 8.67 5.33 -15.51
C PHE A 112 7.58 6.32 -15.93
N GLN A 113 7.84 7.61 -15.77
CA GLN A 113 6.90 8.67 -16.13
C GLN A 113 6.67 8.75 -17.65
N ALA A 114 7.75 8.68 -18.44
CA ALA A 114 7.66 8.72 -19.90
C ALA A 114 6.82 7.55 -20.43
N ARG A 115 6.98 6.35 -19.87
CA ARG A 115 6.23 5.17 -20.29
C ARG A 115 4.75 5.28 -19.95
N ILE A 116 4.39 5.74 -18.74
CA ILE A 116 2.98 5.95 -18.36
C ILE A 116 2.32 6.98 -19.28
N LYS A 117 3.04 8.06 -19.63
CA LYS A 117 2.54 9.14 -20.48
C LYS A 117 2.15 8.66 -21.89
N GLN A 118 2.76 7.61 -22.41
CA GLN A 118 2.39 7.03 -23.71
C GLN A 118 0.95 6.51 -23.71
N ASP A 119 0.50 5.90 -22.60
CA ASP A 119 -0.85 5.38 -22.45
C ASP A 119 -1.85 6.45 -21.96
N PHE A 120 -1.35 7.46 -21.24
CA PHE A 120 -2.12 8.54 -20.63
C PHE A 120 -1.55 9.94 -20.96
N PRO A 121 -1.66 10.41 -22.23
CA PRO A 121 -0.99 11.63 -22.68
C PRO A 121 -1.62 12.93 -22.17
N THR A 122 -2.90 12.92 -21.81
CA THR A 122 -3.64 14.11 -21.35
C THR A 122 -3.73 14.14 -19.82
N VAL A 123 -2.64 14.54 -19.19
CA VAL A 123 -2.49 14.55 -17.73
C VAL A 123 -3.10 15.80 -17.11
N LYS A 124 -3.87 15.64 -16.02
CA LYS A 124 -4.36 16.78 -15.22
C LYS A 124 -3.54 16.93 -13.95
N VAL A 125 -2.92 18.08 -13.78
CA VAL A 125 -2.10 18.44 -12.60
C VAL A 125 -2.87 19.34 -11.64
N GLY A 126 -2.32 19.52 -10.43
CA GLY A 126 -2.82 20.40 -9.41
C GLY A 126 -4.04 19.87 -8.65
N PHE A 127 -4.27 20.41 -7.46
CA PHE A 127 -5.45 20.10 -6.67
C PHE A 127 -6.73 20.58 -7.40
N PRO A 128 -7.82 19.79 -7.45
CA PRO A 128 -8.00 18.47 -6.82
C PRO A 128 -7.69 17.29 -7.76
N HIS A 129 -7.17 17.52 -8.96
CA HIS A 129 -7.12 16.50 -10.02
C HIS A 129 -5.88 15.61 -9.98
N GLY A 130 -4.71 16.18 -9.71
CA GLY A 130 -3.43 15.49 -9.72
C GLY A 130 -2.47 16.05 -8.67
N SER A 131 -1.20 15.75 -8.85
CA SER A 131 -0.10 16.21 -8.00
C SER A 131 0.41 17.58 -8.46
N ARG A 132 1.44 18.12 -7.81
CA ARG A 132 1.97 19.47 -8.10
C ARG A 132 2.46 19.64 -9.54
N ASP A 133 2.91 18.57 -10.18
CA ASP A 133 3.48 18.54 -11.53
C ASP A 133 3.05 17.27 -12.27
N GLU A 134 3.34 17.23 -13.58
CA GLU A 134 2.94 16.15 -14.47
C GLU A 134 3.58 14.82 -14.10
N GLY A 135 4.90 14.80 -13.88
CA GLY A 135 5.65 13.60 -13.53
C GLY A 135 5.14 12.98 -12.23
N SER A 136 4.97 13.79 -11.20
CA SER A 136 4.37 13.37 -9.92
C SER A 136 2.96 12.83 -10.13
N THR A 137 2.16 13.42 -11.01
CA THR A 137 0.80 12.94 -11.29
C THR A 137 0.81 11.58 -11.99
N LEU A 138 1.67 11.41 -12.99
CA LEU A 138 1.87 10.15 -13.70
C LEU A 138 2.30 9.04 -12.74
N SER A 139 3.27 9.31 -11.87
CA SER A 139 3.71 8.35 -10.86
C SER A 139 2.59 7.90 -9.92
N HIS A 140 1.66 8.79 -9.56
CA HIS A 140 0.52 8.45 -8.71
C HIS A 140 -0.51 7.54 -9.39
N ILE A 141 -0.56 7.45 -10.73
CA ILE A 141 -1.44 6.48 -11.41
C ILE A 141 -1.12 5.05 -10.95
N ILE A 142 0.17 4.70 -10.91
CA ILE A 142 0.60 3.35 -10.52
C ILE A 142 0.40 3.12 -9.02
N VAL A 143 0.80 4.08 -8.18
CA VAL A 143 0.60 3.98 -6.72
C VAL A 143 -0.89 3.82 -6.38
N CYS A 144 -1.77 4.62 -6.98
CA CYS A 144 -3.22 4.54 -6.77
C CYS A 144 -3.84 3.27 -7.37
N TYR A 145 -3.26 2.70 -8.45
CA TYR A 145 -3.74 1.43 -9.00
C TYR A 145 -3.39 0.25 -8.10
N LEU A 146 -2.17 0.24 -7.55
CA LEU A 146 -1.74 -0.70 -6.53
C LEU A 146 -2.62 -0.59 -5.27
N GLU A 147 -2.92 0.65 -4.83
CA GLU A 147 -3.88 0.96 -3.75
C GLU A 147 -5.24 0.32 -4.03
N TYR A 148 -5.77 0.50 -5.25
CA TYR A 148 -7.05 -0.09 -5.65
C TYR A 148 -7.05 -1.62 -5.60
N ILE A 149 -6.06 -2.28 -6.21
CA ILE A 149 -6.00 -3.74 -6.27
C ILE A 149 -5.94 -4.34 -4.87
N ALA A 150 -5.03 -3.85 -4.03
CA ALA A 150 -4.87 -4.37 -2.67
C ALA A 150 -6.11 -4.11 -1.81
N LEU A 151 -6.66 -2.90 -1.88
CA LEU A 151 -7.87 -2.58 -1.12
C LEU A 151 -9.08 -3.41 -1.59
N ALA A 152 -9.24 -3.61 -2.90
CA ALA A 152 -10.31 -4.44 -3.45
C ALA A 152 -10.20 -5.90 -2.99
N GLU A 153 -8.98 -6.44 -2.90
CA GLU A 153 -8.74 -7.78 -2.37
C GLU A 153 -9.10 -7.89 -0.88
N LEU A 154 -8.81 -6.85 -0.09
CA LEU A 154 -9.02 -6.86 1.36
C LEU A 154 -10.47 -6.58 1.78
N VAL A 155 -11.14 -5.62 1.15
CA VAL A 155 -12.46 -5.14 1.59
C VAL A 155 -13.59 -5.34 0.56
N GLY A 156 -13.27 -5.94 -0.58
CA GLY A 156 -14.18 -6.11 -1.71
C GLY A 156 -14.14 -4.92 -2.68
N GLU A 157 -14.32 -5.23 -3.96
CA GLU A 157 -14.20 -4.27 -5.07
C GLU A 157 -15.12 -3.05 -4.90
N GLU A 158 -16.41 -3.26 -4.64
CA GLU A 158 -17.37 -2.16 -4.53
C GLU A 158 -16.98 -1.15 -3.44
N LYS A 159 -16.56 -1.66 -2.26
CA LYS A 159 -16.15 -0.81 -1.14
C LYS A 159 -14.83 -0.09 -1.44
N ALA A 160 -13.89 -0.74 -2.12
CA ALA A 160 -12.67 -0.10 -2.58
C ALA A 160 -12.96 1.02 -3.58
N ARG A 161 -13.82 0.78 -4.58
CA ARG A 161 -14.23 1.80 -5.55
C ARG A 161 -14.89 3.01 -4.87
N GLN A 162 -15.85 2.77 -3.96
CA GLN A 162 -16.51 3.83 -3.20
C GLN A 162 -15.51 4.64 -2.34
N ASN A 163 -14.59 3.95 -1.67
CA ASN A 163 -13.56 4.61 -0.87
C ASN A 163 -12.66 5.50 -1.75
N LEU A 164 -12.17 5.01 -2.88
CA LEU A 164 -11.26 5.79 -3.73
C LEU A 164 -11.98 6.93 -4.46
N SER A 165 -13.19 6.69 -4.96
CA SER A 165 -13.98 7.73 -5.66
C SER A 165 -14.45 8.86 -4.75
N SER A 166 -14.54 8.63 -3.44
CA SER A 166 -14.92 9.65 -2.45
C SER A 166 -13.77 10.60 -2.09
N ASN A 167 -12.55 10.36 -2.56
CA ASN A 167 -11.41 11.23 -2.25
C ASN A 167 -11.57 12.62 -2.88
N GLY A 168 -11.35 13.66 -2.07
CA GLY A 168 -11.40 15.07 -2.51
C GLY A 168 -10.19 15.54 -3.31
N TYR A 169 -9.22 14.66 -3.54
CA TYR A 169 -7.92 14.90 -4.18
C TYR A 169 -7.63 13.79 -5.19
N TYR A 170 -6.64 13.99 -6.07
CA TYR A 170 -6.28 13.07 -7.15
C TYR A 170 -7.49 12.61 -8.00
N LYS A 171 -8.50 13.47 -8.18
CA LYS A 171 -9.77 13.11 -8.83
C LYS A 171 -9.58 12.58 -10.24
N TRP A 172 -8.63 13.13 -11.01
CA TRP A 172 -8.34 12.63 -12.35
C TRP A 172 -7.61 11.29 -12.28
N VAL A 173 -6.63 11.15 -11.39
CA VAL A 173 -5.90 9.88 -11.19
C VAL A 173 -6.85 8.76 -10.79
N TYR A 174 -7.72 8.97 -9.79
CA TYR A 174 -8.69 7.94 -9.38
C TYR A 174 -9.73 7.64 -10.47
N ALA A 175 -10.16 8.64 -11.26
CA ALA A 175 -11.01 8.37 -12.41
C ALA A 175 -10.30 7.48 -13.44
N THR A 176 -9.02 7.75 -13.75
CA THR A 176 -8.20 6.93 -14.65
C THR A 176 -8.03 5.50 -14.12
N VAL A 177 -7.72 5.36 -12.82
CA VAL A 177 -7.50 4.07 -12.13
C VAL A 177 -8.76 3.22 -12.07
N LEU A 178 -9.92 3.83 -11.84
CA LEU A 178 -11.19 3.13 -11.63
C LEU A 178 -11.97 2.87 -12.93
N ASP A 179 -11.50 3.40 -14.06
CA ASP A 179 -12.09 3.17 -15.38
C ASP A 179 -11.75 1.76 -15.89
N PRO A 180 -12.74 0.88 -16.09
CA PRO A 180 -12.51 -0.47 -16.61
C PRO A 180 -11.78 -0.50 -17.95
N ALA A 181 -11.92 0.52 -18.79
CA ALA A 181 -11.26 0.61 -20.08
C ALA A 181 -9.72 0.75 -19.96
N ASN A 182 -9.22 1.18 -18.80
CA ASN A 182 -7.79 1.33 -18.55
C ASN A 182 -7.15 0.12 -17.89
N LYS A 183 -7.94 -0.88 -17.45
CA LYS A 183 -7.44 -2.00 -16.65
C LYS A 183 -6.28 -2.73 -17.33
N GLU A 184 -6.43 -3.12 -18.60
CA GLU A 184 -5.39 -3.87 -19.33
C GLU A 184 -4.09 -3.07 -19.46
N LYS A 185 -4.18 -1.76 -19.71
CA LYS A 185 -3.01 -0.87 -19.78
C LYS A 185 -2.31 -0.80 -18.43
N LEU A 186 -3.07 -0.65 -17.35
CA LEU A 186 -2.54 -0.55 -15.99
C LEU A 186 -1.89 -1.86 -15.53
N ASP A 187 -2.52 -3.02 -15.78
CA ASP A 187 -1.94 -4.34 -15.52
C ASP A 187 -0.61 -4.52 -16.27
N LYS A 188 -0.60 -4.16 -17.57
CA LYS A 188 0.60 -4.22 -18.40
C LYS A 188 1.73 -3.36 -17.84
N LEU A 189 1.42 -2.13 -17.40
CA LEU A 189 2.41 -1.25 -16.76
C LEU A 189 2.98 -1.86 -15.48
N LEU A 190 2.15 -2.48 -14.63
CA LEU A 190 2.66 -3.17 -13.43
C LEU A 190 3.65 -4.29 -13.80
N SER A 191 3.35 -5.08 -14.84
CA SER A 191 4.24 -6.16 -15.29
C SER A 191 5.56 -5.63 -15.86
N GLU A 192 5.48 -4.62 -16.74
CA GLU A 192 6.65 -3.95 -17.31
C GLU A 192 7.55 -3.37 -16.20
N PHE A 193 6.95 -2.77 -15.18
CA PHE A 193 7.66 -2.15 -14.07
C PHE A 193 8.13 -3.13 -12.98
N GLY A 194 7.70 -4.39 -13.03
CA GLY A 194 8.03 -5.39 -12.00
C GLY A 194 7.29 -5.20 -10.67
N LEU A 195 6.10 -4.60 -10.72
CA LEU A 195 5.32 -4.22 -9.53
C LEU A 195 4.12 -5.13 -9.26
N GLU A 196 3.99 -6.23 -10.00
CA GLU A 196 2.93 -7.22 -9.80
C GLU A 196 3.04 -7.89 -8.41
N PHE A 197 1.91 -8.02 -7.71
CA PHE A 197 1.86 -8.69 -6.40
C PHE A 197 1.88 -10.22 -6.48
N ARG A 198 1.75 -10.77 -7.68
CA ARG A 198 1.60 -12.20 -7.90
C ARG A 198 2.69 -12.63 -8.87
N GLU A 199 3.46 -13.65 -8.50
CA GLU A 199 3.86 -14.58 -9.54
C GLU A 199 2.56 -15.11 -10.14
N THR A 200 2.33 -14.82 -11.41
CA THR A 200 1.23 -15.43 -12.15
C THR A 200 1.38 -16.93 -11.95
N LYS A 201 0.52 -17.53 -11.11
CA LYS A 201 0.24 -18.96 -11.21
C LYS A 201 -0.39 -19.13 -12.59
N ARG A 202 0.46 -19.30 -13.61
CA ARG A 202 0.07 -19.83 -14.90
C ARG A 202 -0.62 -21.15 -14.58
N LYS A 203 -1.94 -21.17 -14.72
CA LYS A 203 -2.67 -22.42 -14.87
C LYS A 203 -2.35 -22.99 -16.24
#